data_AF-A0A7J4ETK3-F1
#
_entry.id   AF-A0A7J4ETK3-F1
#
_cell.length_a   1.000
_cell.length_b   1.000
_cell.length_c   1.000
_cell.angle_alpha   90.00
_cell.angle_beta   90.00
_cell.angle_gamma   90.00
#
_symmetry.space_group_name_H-M   'P 1'
#
loop_
_entity.id
_entity.type
_entity.pdbx_description
1 polymer ?
#
loop_
_entity_poly.entity_id
_entity_poly.type
_entity_poly.pdbx_seq_one_letter_code
_entity_poly.pdbx_strand_id
1 'polypeptide(L)'
;MREVELYTFNEVKKDLESGESDTKVAIKKWKSIVEALKAVNDVSIQITSFCLKYQEFGCQGCPITKYDYPCGHPYATFTLFFQELRRLRILAENLYATLITIDREDKECKKDYV
;
A
#
# COMPACT_ATOMS: atom_id res chain seq x y z
N MET A 1 -15.43 8.38 -0.39
CA MET A 1 -14.28 8.12 0.52
C MET A 1 -14.21 6.63 0.74
N ARG A 2 -13.06 5.98 0.50
CA ARG A 2 -12.89 4.53 0.69
C ARG A 2 -12.48 4.27 2.14
N GLU A 3 -13.13 3.34 2.81
CA GLU A 3 -12.73 2.87 4.14
C GLU A 3 -11.74 1.72 4.00
N VAL A 4 -10.74 1.69 4.89
CA VAL A 4 -9.69 0.68 4.93
C VAL A 4 -9.61 0.12 6.33
N GLU A 5 -9.86 -1.18 6.46
CA GLU A 5 -9.76 -1.89 7.73
C GLU A 5 -8.36 -2.49 7.87
N LEU A 6 -7.74 -2.27 9.03
CA LEU A 6 -6.46 -2.86 9.39
C LEU A 6 -6.68 -4.05 10.32
N TYR A 7 -5.98 -5.15 10.04
CA TYR A 7 -6.05 -6.33 10.87
C TYR A 7 -5.27 -6.10 12.17
N THR A 8 -5.99 -6.10 13.28
CA THR A 8 -5.51 -5.68 14.60
C THR A 8 -4.93 -6.82 15.41
N PHE A 9 -4.20 -6.49 16.48
CA PHE A 9 -3.69 -7.47 17.42
C PHE A 9 -4.81 -8.31 18.08
N ASN A 10 -5.95 -7.69 18.37
CA ASN A 10 -7.08 -8.40 18.98
C ASN A 10 -7.69 -9.42 18.02
N GLU A 11 -7.74 -9.11 16.73
CA GLU A 11 -8.20 -10.05 15.70
C GLU A 11 -7.21 -11.19 15.49
N VAL A 12 -5.90 -10.90 15.50
CA VAL A 12 -4.85 -11.94 15.51
C VAL A 12 -5.07 -12.91 16.66
N LYS A 13 -5.24 -12.38 17.89
CA LYS A 13 -5.46 -13.20 19.09
C LYS A 13 -6.72 -14.06 18.96
N LYS A 14 -7.83 -13.46 18.54
CA LYS A 14 -9.11 -14.14 18.35
C LYS A 14 -9.02 -15.27 17.32
N ASP A 15 -8.37 -15.03 16.19
CA ASP A 15 -8.23 -16.02 15.12
C ASP A 15 -7.38 -17.22 15.60
N LEU A 16 -6.27 -16.96 16.30
CA LEU A 16 -5.44 -18.01 16.91
C LEU A 16 -6.21 -18.81 17.97
N GLU A 17 -6.95 -18.15 18.87
CA GLU A 17 -7.80 -18.81 19.87
C GLU A 17 -8.92 -19.64 19.24
N SER A 18 -9.39 -19.25 18.05
CA SER A 18 -10.40 -19.99 17.27
C SER A 18 -9.84 -21.17 16.47
N GLY A 19 -8.52 -21.40 16.54
CA GLY A 19 -7.84 -22.53 15.88
C GLY A 19 -7.42 -22.28 14.44
N GLU A 20 -7.38 -21.02 13.98
CA GLU A 20 -6.77 -20.70 12.68
C GLU A 20 -5.27 -20.98 12.72
N SER A 21 -4.71 -21.43 11.60
CA SER A 21 -3.27 -21.68 11.51
C SER A 21 -2.46 -20.39 11.52
N ASP A 22 -1.25 -20.44 12.09
CA ASP A 22 -0.32 -19.31 12.12
C ASP A 22 -0.09 -18.70 10.73
N THR A 23 0.11 -19.56 9.72
CA THR A 23 0.31 -19.15 8.33
C THR A 23 -0.89 -18.37 7.77
N LYS A 24 -2.12 -18.82 8.06
CA LYS A 24 -3.34 -18.17 7.59
C LYS A 24 -3.57 -16.83 8.30
N VAL A 25 -3.30 -16.75 9.59
CA VAL A 25 -3.35 -15.50 10.37
C VAL A 25 -2.31 -14.51 9.85
N ALA A 26 -1.09 -14.97 9.55
CA ALA A 26 -0.04 -14.15 8.96
C ALA A 26 -0.47 -13.59 7.59
N ILE A 27 -1.04 -14.42 6.70
CA ILE A 27 -1.56 -13.98 5.40
C ILE A 27 -2.65 -12.92 5.57
N LYS A 28 -3.63 -13.12 6.46
CA LYS A 28 -4.69 -12.13 6.74
C LYS A 28 -4.09 -10.79 7.16
N LYS A 29 -3.13 -10.83 8.09
CA LYS A 29 -2.42 -9.64 8.56
C LYS A 29 -1.71 -8.90 7.42
N TRP A 30 -0.88 -9.61 6.64
CA TRP A 30 -0.11 -9.00 5.56
C TRP A 30 -0.99 -8.49 4.42
N LYS A 31 -2.09 -9.17 4.11
CA LYS A 31 -3.09 -8.68 3.16
C LYS A 31 -3.64 -7.32 3.57
N SER A 32 -3.98 -7.13 4.84
CA SER A 32 -4.50 -5.84 5.33
C SER A 32 -3.50 -4.69 5.18
N ILE A 33 -2.20 -4.97 5.41
CA ILE A 33 -1.12 -3.99 5.23
C ILE A 33 -0.98 -3.60 3.76
N VAL A 34 -0.98 -4.58 2.85
CA VAL A 34 -0.89 -4.33 1.41
C VAL A 34 -2.08 -3.51 0.91
N GLU A 35 -3.29 -3.84 1.34
CA GLU A 35 -4.49 -3.07 0.97
C GLU A 35 -4.46 -1.65 1.51
N ALA A 36 -3.95 -1.44 2.73
CA ALA A 36 -3.75 -0.11 3.27
C ALA A 36 -2.73 0.71 2.47
N LEU A 37 -1.59 0.12 2.10
CA LEU A 37 -0.59 0.80 1.26
C LEU A 37 -1.14 1.16 -0.12
N LYS A 38 -1.97 0.30 -0.73
CA LYS A 38 -2.66 0.62 -1.98
C LYS A 38 -3.61 1.80 -1.81
N ALA A 39 -4.41 1.81 -0.75
CA ALA A 39 -5.33 2.91 -0.49
C ALA A 39 -4.61 4.24 -0.21
N VAL A 40 -3.52 4.22 0.56
CA VAL A 40 -2.67 5.40 0.77
C VAL A 40 -2.10 5.89 -0.57
N ASN A 41 -1.62 4.98 -1.41
CA ASN A 41 -1.13 5.32 -2.75
C ASN A 41 -2.23 5.96 -3.61
N ASP A 42 -3.44 5.42 -3.61
CA ASP A 42 -4.56 5.95 -4.39
C ASP A 42 -4.94 7.37 -3.93
N VAL A 43 -4.99 7.61 -2.62
CA VAL A 43 -5.21 8.94 -2.04
C VAL A 43 -4.06 9.89 -2.38
N SER A 44 -2.83 9.38 -2.41
CA SER A 44 -1.65 10.18 -2.74
C SER A 44 -1.61 10.60 -4.21
N ILE A 45 -2.17 9.79 -5.12
CA ILE A 45 -2.27 10.13 -6.55
C ILE A 45 -3.37 11.17 -6.82
N GLN A 46 -4.36 11.30 -5.92
CA GLN A 46 -5.41 12.29 -6.09
C GLN A 46 -4.77 13.66 -6.29
N ILE A 47 -5.12 14.27 -7.42
CA ILE A 47 -4.74 15.61 -7.87
C ILE A 47 -4.56 16.50 -6.63
N THR A 48 -3.32 16.91 -6.35
CA THR A 48 -3.06 17.77 -5.20
C THR A 48 -3.96 19.01 -5.33
N SER A 49 -4.39 19.59 -4.21
CA SER A 49 -5.20 20.83 -4.21
C SER A 49 -4.55 21.94 -5.06
N PHE A 50 -3.22 21.88 -5.21
CA PHE A 50 -2.45 22.71 -6.11
C PHE A 50 -2.79 22.50 -7.60
N CYS A 51 -2.91 21.26 -8.05
CA CYS A 51 -3.26 20.96 -9.43
C CYS A 51 -4.67 21.46 -9.79
N LEU A 52 -5.64 21.43 -8.85
CA LEU A 52 -6.98 22.00 -9.08
C LEU A 52 -6.93 23.50 -9.42
N LYS A 53 -6.01 24.26 -8.81
CA LYS A 53 -5.83 25.70 -9.04
C LYS A 53 -5.39 26.07 -10.46
N TYR A 54 -4.73 25.15 -11.17
CA TYR A 54 -4.20 25.39 -12.51
C TYR A 54 -4.89 24.55 -13.59
N GLN A 55 -5.70 23.57 -13.20
CA GLN A 55 -6.41 22.69 -14.13
C GLN A 55 -7.44 23.45 -14.97
N GLU A 56 -8.12 24.44 -14.39
CA GLU A 56 -9.06 25.32 -15.12
C GLU A 56 -8.38 26.18 -16.20
N PHE A 57 -7.07 26.44 -16.06
CA PHE A 57 -6.25 27.17 -17.02
C PHE A 57 -5.46 26.23 -17.95
N GLY A 58 -5.83 24.95 -18.05
CA GLY A 58 -5.12 23.97 -18.88
C GLY A 58 -3.65 23.79 -18.48
N CYS A 59 -3.35 23.92 -17.18
CA CYS A 59 -1.98 23.90 -16.62
C CYS A 59 -1.06 25.03 -17.11
N GLN A 60 -1.57 26.06 -17.81
CA GLN A 60 -0.78 27.23 -18.16
C GLN A 60 -0.35 27.99 -16.91
N GLY A 61 0.93 28.36 -16.84
CA GLY A 61 1.48 29.05 -15.68
C GLY A 61 1.68 28.18 -14.45
N CYS A 62 1.39 26.88 -14.52
CA CYS A 62 1.68 25.94 -13.45
C CYS A 62 3.19 25.94 -13.15
N PRO A 63 3.62 26.24 -11.93
CA PRO A 63 5.04 26.19 -11.56
C PRO A 63 5.67 24.81 -11.83
N ILE A 64 4.88 23.74 -11.82
CA ILE A 64 5.34 22.38 -12.17
C ILE A 64 5.77 22.28 -13.64
N THR A 65 5.11 22.99 -14.57
CA THR A 65 5.45 22.94 -16.00
C THR A 65 6.61 23.87 -16.38
N LYS A 66 7.02 24.78 -15.49
CA LYS A 66 8.03 25.81 -15.76
C LYS A 66 9.43 25.52 -15.23
N TYR A 67 9.63 24.51 -14.36
CA TYR A 67 10.95 24.08 -13.86
C TYR A 67 11.88 25.18 -13.30
N ASP A 68 11.36 26.35 -12.95
CA ASP A 68 12.13 27.46 -12.36
C ASP A 68 12.24 27.30 -10.84
N TYR A 69 13.48 27.18 -10.35
CA TYR A 69 13.84 27.24 -8.92
C TYR A 69 14.01 28.71 -8.47
N PRO A 70 13.76 29.07 -7.18
CA PRO A 70 14.10 28.27 -6.00
C PRO A 70 12.96 27.97 -5.01
N CYS A 71 11.75 27.61 -5.47
CA CYS A 71 10.60 27.33 -4.59
C CYS A 71 9.85 26.00 -4.84
N GLY A 72 10.53 24.96 -5.35
CA GLY A 72 9.98 23.62 -5.65
C GLY A 72 9.75 22.67 -4.45
N HIS A 73 9.74 23.16 -3.21
CA HIS A 73 9.70 22.31 -2.01
C HIS A 73 8.47 21.38 -1.93
N PRO A 74 7.23 21.84 -2.17
CA PRO A 74 6.06 20.96 -2.07
C PRO A 74 6.07 19.83 -3.12
N TYR A 75 6.59 20.12 -4.32
CA TYR A 75 6.73 19.15 -5.40
C TYR A 75 7.87 18.17 -5.15
N ALA A 76 9.00 18.63 -4.60
CA ALA A 76 10.07 17.77 -4.15
C ALA A 76 9.59 16.85 -3.03
N THR A 77 8.87 17.38 -2.03
CA THR A 77 8.29 16.59 -0.94
C THR A 77 7.28 15.57 -1.44
N PHE A 78 6.37 15.96 -2.35
CA PHE A 78 5.42 15.02 -2.97
C PHE A 78 6.14 13.92 -3.76
N THR A 79 7.08 14.29 -4.62
CA THR A 79 7.82 13.35 -5.46
C THR A 79 8.62 12.37 -4.61
N LEU A 80 9.33 12.85 -3.59
CA LEU A 80 10.07 12.01 -2.66
C LEU A 80 9.12 11.06 -1.91
N PHE A 81 8.06 11.61 -1.31
CA PHE A 81 7.07 10.80 -0.59
C PHE A 81 6.46 9.71 -1.49
N PHE A 82 6.02 10.07 -2.69
CA PHE A 82 5.37 9.13 -3.61
C PHE A 82 6.34 8.06 -4.12
N GLN A 83 7.60 8.41 -4.39
CA GLN A 83 8.62 7.45 -4.79
C GLN A 83 8.91 6.44 -3.67
N GLU A 84 9.08 6.90 -2.42
CA GLU A 84 9.32 6.01 -1.30
C GLU A 84 8.08 5.16 -0.97
N LEU A 85 6.88 5.73 -1.04
CA LEU A 85 5.62 4.98 -0.89
C LEU A 85 5.50 3.87 -1.94
N ARG A 86 5.84 4.16 -3.20
CA ARG A 86 5.81 3.16 -4.28
C ARG A 86 6.81 2.03 -4.02
N ARG A 87 8.02 2.33 -3.55
CA ARG A 87 9.02 1.32 -3.17
C ARG A 87 8.51 0.45 -2.03
N LEU A 88 7.97 1.07 -0.97
CA LEU A 88 7.38 0.35 0.16
C LEU A 88 6.24 -0.57 -0.27
N ARG A 89 5.35 -0.11 -1.16
CA ARG A 89 4.25 -0.92 -1.69
C ARG A 89 4.77 -2.15 -2.43
N ILE A 90 5.73 -1.99 -3.35
CA ILE A 90 6.31 -3.10 -4.11
C ILE A 90 6.95 -4.12 -3.17
N LEU A 91 7.69 -3.65 -2.15
CA LEU A 91 8.28 -4.53 -1.16
C LEU A 91 7.21 -5.34 -0.39
N ALA A 92 6.14 -4.67 0.06
CA ALA A 92 5.04 -5.31 0.76
C ALA A 92 4.28 -6.32 -0.11
N GLU A 93 4.04 -5.99 -1.38
CA GLU A 93 3.40 -6.88 -2.36
C GLU A 93 4.24 -8.14 -2.60
N ASN A 94 5.56 -8.00 -2.73
CA ASN A 94 6.48 -9.12 -2.89
C ASN A 94 6.50 -10.03 -1.65
N LEU A 95 6.59 -9.45 -0.44
CA LEU A 95 6.54 -10.22 0.80
C LEU A 95 5.22 -10.99 0.95
N TYR A 96 4.11 -10.35 0.60
CA TYR A 96 2.81 -11.00 0.62
C TYR A 96 2.71 -12.16 -0.37
N ALA A 97 3.26 -11.99 -1.59
CA ALA A 97 3.33 -13.07 -2.57
C ALA A 97 4.16 -14.26 -2.06
N THR A 98 5.31 -14.00 -1.42
CA THR A 98 6.12 -15.06 -0.79
C THR A 98 5.34 -15.84 0.26
N LEU A 99 4.56 -15.16 1.12
CA LEU A 99 3.74 -15.82 2.14
C LEU A 99 2.63 -16.69 1.56
N ILE A 100 2.00 -16.25 0.46
CA ILE A 100 1.03 -17.08 -0.26
C ILE A 100 1.69 -18.34 -0.82
N THR A 101 2.90 -18.22 -1.39
CA THR A 101 3.65 -19.37 -1.90
C THR A 101 3.95 -20.37 -0.78
N ILE A 102 4.44 -19.91 0.37
CA ILE A 102 4.72 -20.76 1.53
C ILE A 102 3.45 -21.50 2.00
N ASP A 103 2.31 -20.80 2.14
CA ASP A 103 1.04 -21.44 2.51
C ASP A 103 0.56 -22.47 1.49
N ARG A 104 0.82 -22.23 0.20
CA ARG A 104 0.49 -23.20 -0.85
C ARG A 104 1.33 -24.45 -0.73
N GLU A 105 2.65 -24.29 -0.57
CA GLU A 105 3.60 -25.40 -0.38
C GLU A 105 3.26 -26.21 0.88
N ASP A 106 2.98 -25.55 2.01
CA ASP A 106 2.56 -26.20 3.26
C ASP A 106 1.31 -27.08 3.08
N LYS A 107 0.34 -26.59 2.29
CA LYS A 107 -0.91 -27.32 2.01
C LYS A 107 -0.73 -28.46 1.03
N GLU A 108 0.18 -28.32 0.06
CA GLU A 108 0.52 -29.37 -0.90
C GLU A 108 1.28 -30.50 -0.18
N CYS A 109 2.32 -30.18 0.60
CA CYS A 109 3.05 -31.17 1.40
C CYS A 109 2.13 -31.93 2.35
N LYS A 110 1.19 -31.26 3.03
CA LYS A 110 0.23 -31.94 3.93
C LYS A 110 -0.71 -32.92 3.22
N LYS A 111 -0.94 -32.78 1.91
CA LYS A 111 -1.76 -33.73 1.14
C LYS A 111 -1.00 -35.00 0.76
N ASP A 112 0.31 -34.90 0.58
CA ASP A 112 1.15 -36.03 0.18
C ASP A 112 1.47 -36.99 1.34
N TYR A 113 1.19 -36.58 2.59
CA TYR A 113 1.39 -37.39 3.81
C TYR A 113 0.09 -37.95 4.42
N VAL A 114 -1.04 -37.89 3.70
CA VAL A 114 -2.35 -38.47 4.12
C VAL A 114 -2.76 -39.61 3.20
#